data_AF-A0A1J5EK98-F1
#
_entry.id   AF-A0A1J5EK98-F1
#
_cell.length_a   1.000
_cell.length_b   1.000
_cell.length_c   1.000
_cell.angle_alpha   90.00
_cell.angle_beta   90.00
_cell.angle_gamma   90.00
#
_symmetry.space_group_name_H-M   'P 1'
#
loop_
_entity.id
_entity.type
_entity.pdbx_description
1 polymer ?
#
loop_
_entity_poly.entity_id
_entity_poly.type
_entity_poly.pdbx_seq_one_letter_code
_entity_poly.pdbx_strand_id
1 'polypeptide(L)'
;MDQITLRGIPADIESLARKEAKNKSLSLNKAFLYLLRKGADQLVMNRREKKHRGSEFGPFLGLWGKDEAAGYDASMQDQRQIDKELWP
;
A
#
# COMPACT_ATOMS: atom_id res chain seq x y z
N MET A 1 -0.62 -2.84 37.12
CA MET A 1 -0.59 -2.02 35.88
C MET A 1 0.77 -1.38 35.83
N ASP A 2 1.55 -1.68 34.81
CA ASP A 2 2.89 -1.11 34.66
C ASP A 2 2.76 0.37 34.30
N GLN A 3 3.24 1.23 35.19
CA GLN A 3 3.28 2.67 34.96
C GLN A 3 4.39 2.99 33.99
N ILE A 4 4.03 3.53 32.83
CA ILE A 4 4.99 4.04 31.84
C ILE A 4 5.09 5.55 32.02
N THR A 5 6.30 6.04 32.33
CA THR A 5 6.58 7.48 32.46
C THR A 5 7.23 7.99 31.19
N LEU A 6 6.52 8.85 30.45
CA LEU A 6 7.06 9.52 29.27
C LEU A 6 7.75 10.83 29.68
N ARG A 7 9.03 10.97 29.35
CA ARG A 7 9.83 12.18 29.63
C ARG A 7 10.09 12.96 28.34
N GLY A 8 10.21 14.27 28.44
CA GLY A 8 10.57 15.13 27.31
C GLY A 8 9.47 15.24 26.25
N ILE A 9 8.20 15.28 26.67
CA ILE A 9 7.08 15.47 25.74
C ILE A 9 7.17 16.90 25.17
N PRO A 10 7.23 17.05 23.84
CA PRO A 10 7.20 18.35 23.19
C PRO A 10 5.93 19.14 23.56
N ALA A 11 6.06 20.47 23.73
CA ALA A 11 4.98 21.32 24.23
C ALA A 11 3.76 21.38 23.29
N ASP A 12 3.98 21.19 21.99
CA ASP A 12 2.95 21.06 20.96
C ASP A 12 2.10 19.79 21.17
N ILE A 13 2.74 18.64 21.45
CA ILE A 13 2.04 17.38 21.74
C ILE A 13 1.26 17.47 23.05
N GLU A 14 1.83 18.10 24.08
CA GLU A 14 1.12 18.31 25.35
C GLU A 14 -0.13 19.19 25.16
N SER A 15 0.01 20.29 24.41
CA SER A 15 -1.11 21.18 24.07
C SER A 15 -2.20 20.43 23.30
N LEU A 16 -1.82 19.58 22.34
CA LEU A 16 -2.75 18.75 21.59
C LEU A 16 -3.50 17.75 22.50
N ALA A 17 -2.78 17.07 23.39
CA ALA A 17 -3.37 16.12 24.34
C ALA A 17 -4.35 16.80 25.31
N ARG A 18 -4.02 18.01 25.79
CA ARG A 18 -4.92 18.82 26.65
C ARG A 18 -6.18 19.27 25.92
N LYS A 19 -6.06 19.69 24.65
CA LYS A 19 -7.23 20.04 23.82
C LYS A 19 -8.15 18.84 23.61
N GLU A 20 -7.59 17.69 23.26
CA GLU A 20 -8.35 16.45 23.10
C GLU A 20 -8.99 15.97 24.41
N ALA A 21 -8.28 16.10 25.55
CA ALA A 21 -8.82 15.82 26.87
C ALA A 21 -10.06 16.69 27.17
N LYS A 22 -9.99 17.99 26.88
CA LYS A 22 -11.11 18.92 27.07
C LYS A 22 -12.28 18.61 26.13
N ASN A 23 -12.00 18.38 24.86
CA ASN A 23 -13.05 18.14 23.85
C ASN A 23 -13.81 16.84 24.09
N LYS A 24 -13.15 15.82 24.65
CA LYS A 24 -13.72 14.49 24.87
C LYS A 24 -14.03 14.19 26.32
N SER A 25 -13.86 15.16 27.22
CA SER A 25 -14.01 14.99 28.68
C SER A 25 -13.23 13.78 29.21
N LEU A 26 -11.99 13.61 28.73
CA LEU A 26 -11.09 12.53 29.14
C LEU A 26 -10.04 13.04 30.13
N SER A 27 -9.54 12.16 31.00
CA SER A 27 -8.32 12.47 31.75
C SER A 27 -7.14 12.60 30.79
N LEU A 28 -6.13 13.37 31.19
CA LEU A 28 -4.95 13.61 30.35
C LEU A 28 -4.27 12.30 29.91
N ASN A 29 -4.12 11.34 30.83
CA ASN A 29 -3.58 10.02 30.49
C ASN A 29 -4.43 9.26 29.47
N LYS A 30 -5.77 9.33 29.58
CA LYS A 30 -6.68 8.72 28.60
C LYS A 30 -6.58 9.42 27.24
N ALA A 31 -6.38 10.74 27.21
CA ALA A 31 -6.17 11.49 25.98
C ALA A 31 -4.86 11.09 25.29
N PHE A 32 -3.77 10.90 26.04
CA PHE A 32 -2.51 10.37 25.50
C PHE A 32 -2.67 8.95 24.92
N LEU A 33 -3.35 8.05 25.64
CA LEU A 33 -3.62 6.70 25.12
C LEU A 33 -4.49 6.72 23.86
N TYR A 34 -5.49 7.61 23.82
CA TYR A 34 -6.33 7.79 22.64
C TYR A 34 -5.53 8.26 21.42
N LEU A 35 -4.67 9.26 21.60
CA LEU A 35 -3.81 9.78 20.53
C LEU A 35 -2.80 8.73 20.05
N LEU A 36 -2.18 7.98 20.97
CA LEU A 36 -1.27 6.89 20.63
C LEU A 36 -1.97 5.80 19.82
N ARG A 37 -3.17 5.40 20.23
CA ARG A 37 -3.96 4.40 19.50
C ARG A 37 -4.33 4.89 18.10
N LYS A 38 -4.81 6.14 17.99
CA LYS A 38 -5.14 6.76 16.71
C LYS A 38 -3.93 6.80 15.76
N GLY A 39 -2.76 7.17 16.26
CA GLY A 39 -1.53 7.17 15.49
C GLY A 39 -1.07 5.76 15.08
N ALA A 40 -1.17 4.79 15.99
CA ALA A 40 -0.83 3.39 15.70
C ALA A 40 -1.74 2.78 14.63
N ASP A 41 -3.06 3.04 14.71
CA ASP A 41 -4.03 2.58 13.72
C ASP A 41 -3.74 3.18 12.34
N GLN A 42 -3.40 4.48 12.27
CA GLN A 42 -2.97 5.13 11.03
C GLN A 42 -1.69 4.51 10.44
N LEU A 43 -0.70 4.18 11.26
CA LEU A 43 0.51 3.50 10.81
C LEU A 43 0.23 2.10 10.26
N VAL A 44 -0.71 1.36 10.87
CA VAL A 44 -1.13 0.04 10.40
C VAL A 44 -1.87 0.14 9.06
N MET A 45 -2.78 1.11 8.90
CA MET A 45 -3.49 1.34 7.65
C MET A 45 -2.53 1.75 6.52
N ASN A 46 -1.63 2.69 6.78
CA ASN A 46 -0.62 3.12 5.81
C ASN A 46 0.34 1.99 5.41
N ARG A 47 0.61 1.04 6.32
CA ARG A 47 1.44 -0.14 6.03
C ARG A 47 0.69 -1.19 5.20
N ARG A 48 -0.65 -1.28 5.32
CA ARG A 48 -1.49 -2.12 4.44
C ARG A 48 -1.56 -1.55 3.03
N GLU A 49 -1.74 -0.24 2.88
CA GLU A 49 -1.75 0.40 1.55
C GLU A 49 -0.41 0.27 0.82
N LYS A 50 0.72 0.33 1.54
CA LYS A 50 2.05 0.09 0.94
C LYS A 50 2.30 -1.36 0.49
N LYS A 51 1.50 -2.34 0.91
CA LYS A 51 1.65 -3.74 0.47
C LYS A 51 1.01 -4.05 -0.89
N HIS A 52 0.23 -3.13 -1.46
CA HIS A 52 -0.38 -3.28 -2.79
C HIS A 52 0.25 -2.33 -3.81
N ARG A 53 1.55 -2.53 -4.08
CA ARG A 53 2.15 -2.10 -5.37
C ARG A 53 2.75 -3.29 -6.14
N GLY A 54 2.30 -4.51 -5.84
CA GLY A 54 2.28 -5.54 -6.86
C GLY A 54 1.11 -5.21 -7.77
N SER A 55 1.43 -4.83 -9.01
CA SER A 55 0.45 -4.55 -10.07
C SER A 55 -0.65 -5.62 -10.04
N GLU A 56 -1.92 -5.23 -9.98
CA GLU A 56 -3.08 -6.14 -10.09
C GLU A 56 -3.05 -6.93 -11.42
N PHE A 57 -2.19 -6.51 -12.35
CA PHE A 57 -1.88 -7.21 -13.59
C PHE A 57 -0.90 -8.38 -13.44
N GLY A 58 -0.41 -8.68 -12.24
CA GLY A 58 0.50 -9.82 -11.99
C GLY A 58 0.03 -11.16 -12.58
N PRO A 59 -1.25 -11.54 -12.43
CA PRO A 59 -1.81 -12.73 -13.08
C PRO A 59 -1.94 -12.64 -14.61
N PHE A 60 -1.95 -11.42 -15.17
CA PHE A 60 -2.07 -11.14 -16.60
C PHE A 60 -0.70 -10.97 -17.28
N LEU A 61 0.38 -10.85 -16.51
CA LEU A 61 1.75 -10.93 -16.97
C LEU A 61 2.15 -12.40 -17.16
N GLY A 62 1.42 -13.10 -18.03
CA GLY A 62 1.72 -14.47 -18.42
C GLY A 62 2.96 -14.49 -19.31
N LEU A 63 4.06 -15.06 -18.81
CA LEU A 63 5.21 -15.43 -19.63
C LEU A 63 4.83 -16.67 -20.42
N TRP A 64 5.01 -16.63 -21.73
CA TRP A 64 4.80 -17.80 -22.57
C TRP A 64 5.89 -18.83 -22.31
N GLY A 65 5.47 -20.10 -22.19
CA GLY A 65 6.41 -21.21 -22.23
C GLY A 65 7.10 -21.27 -23.59
N LYS A 66 8.33 -21.82 -23.64
CA LYS A 66 9.08 -21.94 -24.91
C LYS A 66 8.29 -22.73 -25.97
N ASP A 67 7.57 -23.76 -25.55
CA ASP A 67 6.77 -24.61 -26.45
C ASP A 67 5.51 -23.89 -26.95
N GLU A 68 4.88 -23.09 -26.09
CA GLU A 68 3.71 -22.27 -26.44
C GLU A 68 4.09 -21.16 -27.44
N ALA A 69 5.24 -20.51 -27.22
CA ALA A 69 5.79 -19.53 -28.14
C ALA A 69 6.14 -20.15 -29.50
N ALA A 70 6.76 -21.33 -29.52
CA ALA A 70 7.09 -22.02 -30.76
C ALA A 70 5.83 -22.43 -31.54
N GLY A 71 4.80 -22.94 -30.85
CA GLY A 71 3.52 -23.30 -31.48
C GLY A 71 2.80 -22.10 -32.09
N TYR A 72 2.81 -20.97 -31.40
CA TYR A 72 2.24 -19.73 -31.92
C TYR A 72 3.01 -19.17 -33.10
N ASP A 73 4.35 -19.10 -33.03
CA ASP A 73 5.17 -18.60 -34.13
C ASP A 73 4.99 -19.45 -35.40
N ALA A 74 4.85 -20.77 -35.26
CA ALA A 74 4.51 -21.64 -36.38
C ALA A 74 3.13 -21.31 -36.96
N SER A 75 2.11 -21.06 -36.13
CA SER A 75 0.76 -20.71 -36.59
C SER A 75 0.67 -19.33 -37.27
N MET A 76 1.61 -18.43 -36.96
CA MET A 76 1.68 -17.06 -37.46
C MET A 76 2.47 -16.92 -38.77
N GLN A 77 3.17 -17.96 -39.23
CA GLN A 77 4.07 -17.86 -40.40
C GLN A 77 3.35 -17.35 -41.65
N ASP A 78 2.18 -17.89 -41.96
CA ASP A 78 1.41 -17.53 -43.16
C ASP A 78 0.89 -16.08 -43.10
N GLN A 79 0.54 -15.60 -41.90
CA GLN A 79 0.04 -14.24 -41.69
C GLN A 79 1.15 -13.19 -41.64
N ARG A 80 2.38 -13.61 -41.31
CA ARG A 80 3.58 -12.76 -41.31
C ARG A 80 4.25 -12.66 -42.68
N GLN A 81 3.85 -13.50 -43.64
CA GLN A 81 4.35 -13.41 -44.99
C GLN A 81 3.81 -12.13 -45.64
N ILE A 82 4.70 -11.16 -45.86
CA ILE A 82 4.35 -9.91 -46.53
C ILE A 82 4.10 -10.23 -48.00
N ASP A 83 2.86 -10.06 -48.42
CA ASP A 83 2.49 -10.08 -49.83
C ASP A 83 2.96 -8.77 -50.48
N LYS A 84 3.96 -8.90 -51.37
CA LYS A 84 4.56 -7.78 -52.08
C LYS A 84 3.62 -7.15 -53.10
N GLU A 85 2.56 -7.84 -53.50
CA GLU A 85 1.53 -7.29 -54.40
C GLU A 85 0.53 -6.43 -53.62
N LEU A 86 0.27 -6.75 -52.36
CA LEU A 86 -0.62 -5.97 -51.48
C LEU A 86 0.08 -4.81 -50.75
N TRP A 87 1.42 -4.83 -50.66
CA TRP A 87 2.21 -3.84 -49.91
C TRP A 87 3.27 -3.12 -50.78
N PRO A 88 2.85 -2.22 -51.70
CA PRO A 88 3.75 -1.37 -52.46
C PRO A 88 4.45 -0.29 -51.62
#